data_AF-A0A350IXA7-F1
#
_entry.id   AF-A0A350IXA7-F1
#
_cell.length_a   1.000
_cell.length_b   1.000
_cell.length_c   1.000
_cell.angle_alpha   90.00
_cell.angle_beta   90.00
_cell.angle_gamma   90.00
#
_symmetry.space_group_name_H-M   'P 1'
#
loop_
_entity.id
_entity.type
_entity.pdbx_description
1 polymer ?
#
loop_
_entity_poly.entity_id
_entity_poly.type
_entity_poly.pdbx_seq_one_letter_code
_entity_poly.pdbx_strand_id
1 'polypeptide(L)'
;MKRRYRRREKYRRNTSIQVSIVLIVFSLLVMTMVYRENQKKLRTPVISNLVEHDYDYSNLYSENGFILYEDDTYTSVPGIDVSSHQGTIDWKKVKEAGVQFAYIRCG
;
A
#
# COMPACT_ATOMS: atom_id res chain seq x y z
N MET A 1 51.23 -9.11 38.34
CA MET A 1 50.69 -7.88 37.70
C MET A 1 49.67 -8.14 36.59
N LYS A 2 49.89 -9.08 35.65
CA LYS A 2 49.03 -9.34 34.47
C LYS A 2 47.57 -9.78 34.75
N ARG A 3 47.26 -10.41 35.90
CA ARG A 3 45.89 -10.87 36.25
C ARG A 3 44.90 -9.73 36.56
N ARG A 4 45.37 -8.63 37.17
CA ARG A 4 44.53 -7.44 37.47
C ARG A 4 44.15 -6.67 36.20
N TYR A 5 45.05 -6.64 35.22
CA TYR A 5 44.82 -6.02 33.91
C TYR A 5 43.68 -6.73 33.13
N ARG A 6 43.74 -8.07 33.00
CA ARG A 6 42.70 -8.86 32.31
C ARG A 6 41.31 -8.73 32.91
N ARG A 7 41.21 -8.58 34.25
CA ARG A 7 39.92 -8.39 34.94
C ARG A 7 39.32 -7.03 34.58
N ARG A 8 40.09 -5.95 34.61
CA ARG A 8 39.64 -4.60 34.20
C ARG A 8 39.24 -4.54 32.73
N GLU A 9 39.97 -5.21 31.84
CA GLU A 9 39.64 -5.30 30.42
C GLU A 9 38.34 -6.08 30.17
N LYS A 10 38.11 -7.18 30.90
CA LYS A 10 36.84 -7.92 30.88
C LYS A 10 35.66 -7.08 31.38
N TYR A 11 35.85 -6.31 32.46
CA TYR A 11 34.82 -5.38 32.95
C TYR A 11 34.53 -4.27 31.94
N ARG A 12 35.57 -3.64 31.36
CA ARG A 12 35.40 -2.63 30.31
C ARG A 12 34.67 -3.17 29.09
N ARG A 13 34.98 -4.40 28.66
CA ARG A 13 34.30 -5.08 27.55
C ARG A 13 32.84 -5.42 27.88
N ASN A 14 32.55 -5.84 29.10
CA ASN A 14 31.17 -6.12 29.53
C ASN A 14 30.35 -4.82 29.63
N THR A 15 30.94 -3.74 30.14
CA THR A 15 30.32 -2.41 30.17
C THR A 15 30.08 -1.88 28.76
N SER A 16 31.02 -2.05 27.82
CA SER A 16 30.82 -1.61 26.42
C SER A 16 29.72 -2.41 25.72
N ILE A 17 29.60 -3.72 26.01
CA ILE A 17 28.50 -4.56 25.50
C ILE A 17 27.16 -4.05 26.06
N GLN A 18 27.08 -3.77 27.36
CA GLN A 18 25.86 -3.25 27.99
C GLN A 18 25.43 -1.90 27.40
N VAL A 19 26.37 -0.97 27.19
CA VAL A 19 26.10 0.31 26.54
C VAL A 19 25.59 0.11 25.11
N SER A 20 26.20 -0.81 24.35
CA SER A 20 25.78 -1.11 22.98
C SER A 20 24.35 -1.67 22.92
N ILE A 21 23.99 -2.56 23.85
CA ILE A 21 22.62 -3.09 23.95
C ILE A 21 21.62 -1.97 24.24
N VAL A 22 21.93 -1.08 25.18
CA VAL A 22 21.06 0.07 25.51
C VAL A 22 20.87 0.98 24.29
N LEU A 23 21.94 1.25 23.53
CA LEU A 23 21.86 2.06 22.30
C LEU A 23 21.01 1.39 21.22
N ILE A 24 21.14 0.06 21.04
CA ILE A 24 20.32 -0.69 20.09
C ILE A 24 18.84 -0.62 20.50
N VAL A 25 18.51 -0.87 21.77
CA VAL A 25 17.14 -0.80 22.27
C VAL A 25 16.56 0.61 22.09
N PHE A 26 17.34 1.65 22.41
CA PHE A 26 16.93 3.03 22.18
C PHE A 26 16.70 3.33 20.71
N SER A 27 17.58 2.87 19.81
CA SER A 27 17.40 3.04 18.37
C SER A 27 16.15 2.35 17.84
N LEU A 28 15.83 1.15 18.35
CA LEU A 28 14.60 0.43 18.01
C LEU A 28 13.36 1.17 18.52
N LEU A 29 13.39 1.71 19.73
CA LEU A 29 12.30 2.53 20.25
C LEU A 29 12.07 3.79 19.39
N VAL A 30 13.15 4.51 19.05
CA VAL A 30 13.08 5.68 18.16
C VAL A 30 12.54 5.28 16.77
N MET A 31 13.03 4.17 16.20
CA MET A 31 12.54 3.66 14.92
C MET A 31 11.04 3.38 14.97
N THR A 32 10.53 2.72 16.02
CA THR A 32 9.09 2.46 16.16
C THR A 32 8.26 3.72 16.33
N MET A 33 8.77 4.74 17.03
CA MET A 33 8.10 6.04 17.14
C MET A 33 8.02 6.75 15.78
N VAL A 34 9.13 6.80 15.04
CA VAL A 34 9.19 7.38 13.69
C VAL A 34 8.25 6.63 12.74
N TYR A 35 8.25 5.30 12.79
CA TYR A 35 7.36 4.46 11.98
C TYR A 35 5.88 4.75 12.28
N ARG A 36 5.50 4.86 13.56
CA ARG A 36 4.13 5.20 13.99
C ARG A 36 3.70 6.58 13.51
N GLU A 37 4.59 7.57 13.59
CA GLU A 37 4.28 8.94 13.14
C GLU A 37 4.10 8.99 11.61
N ASN A 38 4.95 8.29 10.86
CA ASN A 38 4.80 8.17 9.41
C ASN A 38 3.47 7.48 9.03
N GLN A 39 3.07 6.42 9.73
CA GLN A 39 1.76 5.78 9.50
C GLN A 39 0.58 6.74 9.70
N LYS A 40 0.65 7.65 10.68
CA LYS A 40 -0.39 8.67 10.87
C LYS A 40 -0.48 9.64 9.69
N LYS A 41 0.66 10.03 9.10
CA LYS A 41 0.69 10.91 7.91
C LYS A 41 0.10 10.26 6.66
N LEU A 42 0.13 8.93 6.56
CA LEU A 42 -0.47 8.18 5.44
C LEU A 42 -1.98 7.93 5.60
N ARG A 43 -2.57 8.21 6.76
CA ARG A 43 -4.02 8.11 6.94
C ARG A 43 -4.68 9.38 6.41
N THR A 44 -5.30 9.27 5.23
CA THR A 44 -6.27 10.26 4.77
C THR A 44 -7.36 10.42 5.84
N PRO A 45 -7.84 11.65 6.11
CA PRO A 45 -8.92 11.85 7.06
C PRO A 45 -10.13 11.00 6.61
N VAL A 46 -10.60 10.13 7.50
CA VAL A 46 -11.85 9.41 7.27
C VAL A 46 -12.96 10.46 7.30
N ILE A 47 -13.56 10.73 6.15
CA ILE A 47 -14.75 11.57 6.08
C ILE A 47 -15.86 10.80 6.80
N SER A 48 -16.19 11.22 8.02
CA SER A 48 -17.14 10.49 8.90
C SER A 48 -18.55 10.39 8.34
N ASN A 49 -18.89 11.23 7.36
CA ASN A 49 -20.22 11.31 6.75
C ASN A 49 -20.20 10.90 5.27
N LEU A 50 -19.26 10.05 4.87
CA LEU A 50 -19.28 9.49 3.53
C LEU A 50 -20.46 8.52 3.45
N VAL A 51 -21.40 8.79 2.55
CA VAL A 51 -22.48 7.85 2.24
C VAL A 51 -21.83 6.58 1.71
N GLU A 52 -22.04 5.47 2.40
CA GLU A 52 -21.60 4.16 1.93
C GLU A 52 -22.42 3.75 0.71
N HIS A 53 -21.78 3.03 -0.22
CA HIS A 53 -22.50 2.45 -1.34
C HIS A 53 -23.44 1.35 -0.84
N ASP A 54 -24.53 1.11 -1.55
CA ASP A 54 -25.54 0.09 -1.26
C ASP A 54 -25.43 -1.15 -2.16
N TYR A 55 -24.32 -1.28 -2.91
CA TYR A 55 -24.10 -2.42 -3.82
C TYR A 55 -24.19 -3.79 -3.14
N ASP A 56 -24.93 -4.70 -3.76
CA ASP A 56 -24.94 -6.13 -3.44
C ASP A 56 -23.94 -6.87 -4.34
N TYR A 57 -22.80 -7.25 -3.77
CA TYR A 57 -21.73 -7.94 -4.49
C TYR A 57 -22.15 -9.28 -5.12
N SER A 58 -23.28 -9.87 -4.73
CA SER A 58 -23.82 -11.07 -5.39
C SER A 58 -24.35 -10.81 -6.80
N ASN A 59 -24.65 -9.55 -7.15
CA ASN A 59 -25.06 -9.11 -8.48
C ASN A 59 -23.87 -8.84 -9.42
N LEU A 60 -22.64 -9.08 -8.98
CA LEU A 60 -21.47 -9.04 -9.85
C LEU A 60 -21.39 -10.32 -10.69
N TYR A 61 -21.23 -10.15 -12.00
CA TYR A 61 -21.05 -11.26 -12.94
C TYR A 61 -19.94 -10.96 -13.93
N SER A 62 -19.41 -12.01 -14.56
CA SER A 62 -18.40 -11.88 -15.61
C SER A 62 -19.01 -12.21 -16.96
N GLU A 63 -18.86 -11.31 -17.93
CA GLU A 63 -19.32 -11.49 -19.30
C GLU A 63 -18.32 -10.88 -20.28
N ASN A 64 -17.99 -11.60 -21.36
CA ASN A 64 -17.11 -11.11 -22.43
C ASN A 64 -15.75 -10.54 -21.95
N GLY A 65 -15.24 -11.04 -20.82
CA GLY A 65 -13.98 -10.58 -20.22
C GLY A 65 -14.11 -9.34 -19.32
N PHE A 66 -15.31 -8.85 -19.09
CA PHE A 66 -15.61 -7.75 -18.16
C PHE A 66 -16.25 -8.28 -16.88
N ILE A 67 -16.00 -7.59 -15.77
CA ILE A 67 -16.79 -7.71 -14.55
C ILE A 67 -17.87 -6.64 -14.62
N LEU A 68 -19.12 -7.07 -14.59
CA LEU A 68 -20.30 -6.25 -14.72
C LEU A 68 -21.15 -6.34 -13.44
N TYR A 69 -21.93 -5.30 -13.20
CA TYR A 69 -22.89 -5.16 -12.12
C TYR A 69 -24.23 -4.72 -12.69
N GLU A 70 -25.32 -5.32 -12.20
CA GLU A 70 -26.67 -4.91 -12.54
C GLU A 70 -27.64 -5.20 -11.40
N ASP A 71 -28.44 -4.21 -11.02
CA ASP A 71 -29.60 -4.35 -10.11
C ASP A 71 -30.73 -3.40 -10.55
N ASP A 72 -31.78 -3.26 -9.72
CA ASP A 72 -32.94 -2.41 -10.02
C ASP A 72 -32.58 -0.91 -10.15
N THR A 73 -31.42 -0.48 -9.65
CA THR A 73 -30.99 0.93 -9.56
C THR A 73 -29.78 1.24 -10.43
N TYR A 74 -28.84 0.31 -10.58
CA TYR A 74 -27.55 0.52 -11.23
C TYR A 74 -27.29 -0.51 -12.32
N THR A 75 -26.81 -0.03 -13.46
CA THR A 75 -26.27 -0.88 -14.53
C THR A 75 -24.87 -0.41 -14.87
N SER A 76 -23.89 -1.31 -14.74
CA SER A 76 -22.52 -1.02 -15.11
C SER A 76 -22.34 -0.90 -16.62
N VAL A 77 -21.32 -0.16 -17.03
CA VAL A 77 -20.95 0.00 -18.43
C VAL A 77 -19.48 -0.40 -18.58
N PRO A 78 -19.12 -1.31 -19.51
CA PRO A 78 -17.74 -1.74 -19.67
C PRO A 78 -16.87 -0.64 -20.28
N GLY A 79 -15.73 -0.37 -19.64
CA GLY A 79 -14.75 0.64 -20.06
C GLY A 79 -13.32 0.16 -19.83
N ILE A 80 -12.35 0.91 -20.39
CA ILE A 80 -10.91 0.65 -20.20
C ILE A 80 -10.18 1.90 -19.72
N ASP A 81 -9.05 1.73 -19.06
CA ASP A 81 -8.07 2.78 -18.85
C ASP A 81 -6.78 2.46 -19.61
N VAL A 82 -6.20 3.47 -20.26
CA VAL A 82 -5.00 3.31 -21.08
C VAL A 82 -4.01 4.43 -20.85
N SER A 83 -2.74 4.11 -21.09
CA SER A 83 -1.62 5.05 -21.01
C SER A 83 -0.61 4.76 -22.11
N SER A 84 0.51 5.51 -22.11
CA SER A 84 1.62 5.27 -23.03
C SER A 84 2.18 3.84 -23.00
N HIS A 85 2.02 3.11 -21.89
CA HIS A 85 2.48 1.73 -21.76
C HIS A 85 1.75 0.75 -22.70
N GLN A 86 0.53 1.06 -23.13
CA GLN A 86 -0.24 0.22 -24.05
C GLN A 86 0.17 0.38 -25.51
N GLY A 87 1.01 1.38 -25.84
CA GLY A 87 1.47 1.62 -27.21
C GLY A 87 0.35 2.06 -28.15
N THR A 88 0.43 1.65 -29.42
CA THR A 88 -0.59 1.97 -30.43
C THR A 88 -1.83 1.11 -30.22
N ILE A 89 -3.00 1.75 -30.08
CA ILE A 89 -4.27 1.09 -29.81
C ILE A 89 -5.10 1.02 -31.08
N ASP A 90 -5.59 -0.19 -31.41
CA ASP A 90 -6.61 -0.41 -32.43
C ASP A 90 -7.99 -0.16 -31.83
N TRP A 91 -8.46 1.09 -31.92
CA TRP A 91 -9.74 1.50 -31.35
C TRP A 91 -10.96 0.82 -31.99
N LYS A 92 -10.84 0.36 -33.23
CA LYS A 92 -11.92 -0.39 -33.89
C LYS A 92 -12.10 -1.73 -33.21
N LYS A 93 -11.00 -2.48 -32.99
CA LYS A 93 -11.04 -3.74 -32.23
C LYS A 93 -11.52 -3.55 -30.80
N VAL A 94 -11.12 -2.45 -30.15
CA VAL A 94 -11.59 -2.11 -28.78
C VAL A 94 -13.11 -1.95 -28.78
N LYS A 95 -13.68 -1.21 -29.74
CA LYS A 95 -15.14 -1.03 -29.83
C LYS A 95 -15.85 -2.35 -30.16
N GLU A 96 -15.30 -3.15 -31.06
CA GLU A 96 -15.83 -4.48 -31.42
C GLU A 96 -15.80 -5.45 -30.24
N ALA A 97 -14.86 -5.30 -29.31
CA ALA A 97 -14.78 -6.07 -28.06
C ALA A 97 -15.83 -5.66 -27.00
N GLY A 98 -16.69 -4.67 -27.28
CA GLY A 98 -17.78 -4.27 -26.38
C GLY A 98 -17.47 -3.10 -25.45
N VAL A 99 -16.26 -2.53 -25.51
CA VAL A 99 -15.88 -1.35 -24.71
C VAL A 99 -16.71 -0.12 -25.10
N GLN A 100 -17.27 0.59 -24.10
CA GLN A 100 -18.14 1.74 -24.33
C GLN A 100 -17.45 3.08 -24.06
N PHE A 101 -16.47 3.13 -23.16
CA PHE A 101 -15.69 4.33 -22.87
C PHE A 101 -14.23 4.00 -22.53
N ALA A 102 -13.37 5.01 -22.62
CA ALA A 102 -11.97 4.89 -22.22
C ALA A 102 -11.52 6.11 -21.41
N TYR A 103 -10.81 5.86 -20.31
CA TYR A 103 -10.01 6.87 -19.64
C TYR A 103 -8.59 6.86 -20.20
N ILE A 104 -8.13 8.00 -20.70
CA ILE A 104 -6.79 8.13 -21.29
C ILE A 104 -5.93 8.95 -20.34
N ARG A 105 -4.84 8.36 -19.87
CA ARG A 105 -3.87 9.08 -19.03
C ARG A 105 -3.08 10.08 -19.87
N CYS A 106 -3.22 11.36 -19.54
CA CYS A 106 -2.55 12.46 -20.22
C CYS A 106 -1.19 12.87 -19.59
N GLY A 107 -0.73 12.20 -18.52
CA GLY A 107 0.46 12.57 -17.73
C GLY A 107 1.27 11.40 -17.18
#